data_AF-A0A2G4K5F2-F1
#
_entry.id   AF-A0A2G4K5F2-F1
#
_cell.length_a   1.000
_cell.length_b   1.000
_cell.length_c   1.000
_cell.angle_alpha   90.00
_cell.angle_beta   90.00
_cell.angle_gamma   90.00
#
_symmetry.space_group_name_H-M   'P 1'
#
loop_
_entity.id
_entity.type
_entity.pdbx_description
1 polymer ?
#
loop_
_entity_poly.entity_id
_entity_poly.type
_entity_poly.pdbx_seq_one_letter_code
_entity_poly.pdbx_strand_id
1 'polypeptide(L)'
;MTGSRLTRFIDLPDGMDMQTALANARANAEAYRESALSQIDTDIAALLAAGEMVAPETASRLAESIGSMAGMFGLSALEQSARRLCDMIRALTERSTWDRTSVWVNIQALKIIRQHGDSENLGEILAGLQRLAKRAEGPSTA
;
A
#
# COMPACT_ATOMS: atom_id res chain seq x y z
N MET A 1 10.58 34.67 -33.75
CA MET A 1 10.24 33.88 -32.54
C MET A 1 10.09 32.43 -32.97
N THR A 2 11.07 31.60 -32.62
CA THR A 2 11.11 30.18 -32.96
C THR A 2 10.08 29.42 -32.13
N GLY A 3 8.95 29.09 -32.73
CA GLY A 3 7.92 28.26 -32.09
C GLY A 3 8.54 26.93 -31.62
N SER A 4 8.25 26.56 -30.37
CA SER A 4 8.73 25.32 -29.76
C SER A 4 8.36 24.12 -30.62
N ARG A 5 9.25 23.12 -30.72
CA ARG A 5 9.01 21.85 -31.44
C ARG A 5 7.70 21.17 -31.01
N LEU A 6 7.25 21.41 -29.78
CA LEU A 6 6.00 20.89 -29.22
C LEU A 6 4.75 21.46 -29.92
N THR A 7 4.80 22.70 -30.41
CA THR A 7 3.67 23.36 -31.08
C THR A 7 3.31 22.69 -32.41
N ARG A 8 4.27 22.03 -33.07
CA ARG A 8 4.02 21.25 -34.31
C ARG A 8 3.26 19.95 -34.07
N PHE A 9 3.21 19.45 -32.84
CA PHE A 9 2.54 18.20 -32.49
C PHE A 9 1.07 18.38 -32.10
N ILE A 10 0.61 19.62 -31.91
CA ILE A 10 -0.80 19.94 -31.58
C ILE A 10 -1.72 19.75 -32.80
N ASP A 11 -1.22 20.02 -34.02
CA ASP A 11 -2.02 19.97 -35.25
C ASP A 11 -1.84 18.65 -36.04
N LEU A 12 -1.24 17.62 -35.45
CA LEU A 12 -1.07 16.33 -36.12
C LEU A 12 -2.41 15.58 -36.19
N PRO A 13 -2.88 15.15 -37.38
CA PRO A 13 -4.16 14.45 -37.55
C PRO A 13 -4.23 13.05 -36.90
N ASP A 14 -3.11 12.56 -36.32
CA ASP A 14 -3.03 11.35 -35.49
C ASP A 14 -3.12 11.64 -33.97
N GLY A 15 -3.37 12.90 -33.58
CA GLY A 15 -3.55 13.29 -32.19
C GLY A 15 -4.83 12.68 -31.59
N MET A 16 -4.69 11.94 -30.50
CA MET A 16 -5.86 11.48 -29.74
C MET A 16 -6.46 12.66 -28.98
N ASP A 17 -7.76 12.88 -29.15
CA ASP A 17 -8.51 13.86 -28.38
C ASP A 17 -8.32 13.62 -26.86
N MET A 18 -8.22 14.70 -26.08
CA MET A 18 -7.96 14.62 -24.64
C MET A 18 -9.01 13.79 -23.90
N GLN A 19 -10.30 13.95 -24.24
CA GLN A 19 -11.37 13.18 -23.57
C GLN A 19 -11.27 11.71 -23.92
N THR A 20 -10.92 11.40 -25.18
CA THR A 20 -10.69 10.03 -25.65
C THR A 20 -9.46 9.41 -24.95
N ALA A 21 -8.37 10.15 -24.81
CA ALA A 21 -7.18 9.71 -24.09
C ALA A 21 -7.47 9.43 -22.61
N LEU A 22 -8.25 10.29 -21.97
CA LEU A 22 -8.61 10.16 -20.56
C LEU A 22 -9.59 8.99 -20.34
N ALA A 23 -10.55 8.79 -21.25
CA ALA A 23 -11.43 7.62 -21.26
C ALA A 23 -10.65 6.31 -21.44
N ASN A 24 -9.71 6.27 -22.38
CA ASN A 24 -8.85 5.11 -22.61
C ASN A 24 -7.96 4.81 -21.40
N ALA A 25 -7.36 5.84 -20.79
CA ALA A 25 -6.56 5.67 -19.59
C ALA A 25 -7.37 5.07 -18.42
N ARG A 26 -8.62 5.54 -18.22
CA ARG A 26 -9.53 4.98 -17.20
C ARG A 26 -9.91 3.54 -17.51
N ALA A 27 -10.29 3.24 -18.75
CA ALA A 27 -10.64 1.89 -19.17
C ALA A 27 -9.47 0.91 -19.00
N ASN A 28 -8.27 1.33 -19.38
CA ASN A 28 -7.06 0.55 -19.19
C ASN A 28 -6.76 0.32 -17.71
N ALA A 29 -6.82 1.37 -16.87
CA ALA A 29 -6.61 1.24 -15.42
C ALA A 29 -7.61 0.27 -14.78
N GLU A 30 -8.88 0.35 -15.15
CA GLU A 30 -9.92 -0.53 -14.63
C GLU A 30 -9.75 -1.98 -15.12
N ALA A 31 -9.24 -2.20 -16.33
CA ALA A 31 -8.90 -3.54 -16.83
C ALA A 31 -7.82 -4.24 -15.97
N TYR A 32 -6.98 -3.48 -15.27
CA TYR A 32 -5.97 -4.02 -14.36
C TYR A 32 -6.46 -4.21 -12.92
N ARG A 33 -7.69 -3.79 -12.59
CA ARG A 33 -8.20 -3.78 -11.21
C ARG A 33 -8.15 -5.16 -10.56
N GLU A 34 -8.70 -6.18 -11.21
CA GLU A 34 -8.75 -7.53 -10.65
C GLU A 34 -7.34 -8.11 -10.42
N SER A 35 -6.45 -7.93 -11.40
CA SER A 35 -5.05 -8.37 -11.31
C SER A 35 -4.31 -7.68 -10.16
N ALA A 36 -4.50 -6.37 -10.01
CA ALA A 36 -3.88 -5.62 -8.93
C ALA A 36 -4.43 -6.01 -7.54
N LEU A 37 -5.73 -6.22 -7.41
CA LEU A 37 -6.33 -6.71 -6.17
C LEU A 37 -5.80 -8.11 -5.81
N SER A 38 -5.66 -8.99 -6.80
CA SER A 38 -5.05 -10.32 -6.62
C SER A 38 -3.58 -10.23 -6.20
N GLN A 39 -2.83 -9.27 -6.76
CA GLN A 39 -1.43 -9.04 -6.38
C GLN A 39 -1.32 -8.49 -4.95
N ILE A 40 -2.20 -7.58 -4.52
CA ILE A 40 -2.30 -7.15 -3.12
C ILE A 40 -2.50 -8.35 -2.20
N ASP A 41 -3.45 -9.24 -2.54
CA ASP A 41 -3.76 -10.42 -1.74
C ASP A 41 -2.56 -11.39 -1.67
N THR A 42 -1.83 -11.53 -2.78
CA THR A 42 -0.59 -12.32 -2.87
C THR A 42 0.53 -11.72 -2.00
N ASP A 43 0.73 -10.40 -2.05
CA ASP A 43 1.78 -9.72 -1.29
C ASP A 43 1.49 -9.79 0.23
N ILE A 44 0.22 -9.62 0.63
CA ILE A 44 -0.21 -9.82 2.02
C ILE A 44 0.03 -11.27 2.44
N ALA A 45 -0.32 -12.25 1.61
CA ALA A 45 -0.09 -13.66 1.92
C ALA A 45 1.41 -13.99 2.08
N ALA A 46 2.29 -13.40 1.26
CA ALA A 46 3.73 -13.57 1.37
C ALA A 46 4.29 -12.98 2.68
N LEU A 47 3.82 -11.80 3.10
CA LEU A 47 4.17 -11.22 4.39
C LEU A 47 3.70 -12.10 5.56
N LEU A 48 2.48 -12.62 5.47
CA LEU A 48 1.91 -13.51 6.48
C LEU A 48 2.68 -14.83 6.59
N ALA A 49 3.10 -15.41 5.46
CA ALA A 49 3.88 -16.64 5.42
C ALA A 49 5.29 -16.46 6.02
N ALA A 50 5.90 -15.29 5.82
CA ALA A 50 7.20 -14.97 6.40
C ALA A 50 7.14 -14.81 7.94
N GLY A 51 5.98 -14.42 8.49
CA GLY A 51 5.80 -14.26 9.93
C GLY A 51 6.68 -13.18 10.54
N GLU A 52 7.04 -13.35 11.81
CA GLU A 52 8.01 -12.51 12.54
C GLU A 52 9.45 -12.60 11.98
N MET A 53 9.69 -13.54 11.05
CA MET A 53 10.98 -13.77 10.43
C MET A 53 11.16 -13.01 9.11
N VAL A 54 10.20 -12.18 8.71
CA VAL A 54 10.31 -11.35 7.52
C VAL A 54 11.55 -10.45 7.57
N ALA A 55 12.33 -10.45 6.48
CA ALA A 55 13.46 -9.55 6.33
C ALA A 55 12.98 -8.10 6.09
N PRO A 56 13.65 -7.08 6.63
CA PRO A 56 13.26 -5.68 6.47
C PRO A 56 13.05 -5.25 5.01
N GLU A 57 13.94 -5.69 4.12
CA GLU A 57 13.91 -5.35 2.69
C GLU A 57 12.68 -5.95 2.01
N THR A 58 12.38 -7.21 2.33
CA THR A 58 11.17 -7.90 1.85
C THR A 58 9.91 -7.24 2.38
N ALA A 59 9.89 -6.90 3.67
CA ALA A 59 8.75 -6.23 4.30
C ALA A 59 8.49 -4.87 3.66
N SER A 60 9.53 -4.07 3.44
CA SER A 60 9.43 -2.75 2.80
C SER A 60 8.91 -2.86 1.37
N ARG A 61 9.50 -3.75 0.57
CA ARG A 61 9.11 -3.92 -0.85
C ARG A 61 7.65 -4.35 -1.01
N LEU A 62 7.21 -5.33 -0.21
CA LEU A 62 5.83 -5.82 -0.28
C LEU A 62 4.84 -4.77 0.24
N ALA A 63 5.18 -4.04 1.32
CA ALA A 63 4.34 -2.95 1.81
C ALA A 63 4.22 -1.80 0.80
N GLU A 64 5.30 -1.43 0.11
CA GLU A 64 5.28 -0.41 -0.95
C GLU A 64 4.43 -0.83 -2.16
N SER A 65 4.56 -2.09 -2.58
CA SER A 65 3.72 -2.70 -3.63
C SER A 65 2.23 -2.60 -3.27
N ILE A 66 1.87 -3.06 -2.07
CA ILE A 66 0.49 -2.99 -1.55
C ILE A 66 -0.02 -1.55 -1.52
N GLY A 67 0.77 -0.62 -0.97
CA GLY A 67 0.38 0.78 -0.85
C GLY A 67 0.15 1.45 -2.21
N SER A 68 1.02 1.18 -3.18
CA SER A 68 0.92 1.74 -4.53
C SER A 68 -0.35 1.27 -5.25
N MET A 69 -0.64 -0.03 -5.23
CA MET A 69 -1.85 -0.58 -5.83
C MET A 69 -3.11 -0.14 -5.08
N ALA A 70 -3.08 -0.11 -3.74
CA ALA A 70 -4.20 0.37 -2.94
C ALA A 70 -4.55 1.83 -3.27
N GLY A 71 -3.54 2.70 -3.40
CA GLY A 71 -3.71 4.10 -3.80
C GLY A 71 -4.29 4.23 -5.22
N MET A 72 -3.83 3.42 -6.17
CA MET A 72 -4.35 3.41 -7.55
C MET A 72 -5.86 3.12 -7.64
N PHE A 73 -6.39 2.27 -6.75
CA PHE A 73 -7.79 1.83 -6.79
C PHE A 73 -8.68 2.44 -5.69
N GLY A 74 -8.19 3.44 -4.96
CA GLY A 74 -8.96 4.18 -3.96
C GLY A 74 -9.19 3.43 -2.63
N LEU A 75 -8.36 2.44 -2.31
CA LEU A 75 -8.43 1.68 -1.06
C LEU A 75 -7.71 2.44 0.08
N SER A 76 -8.23 3.62 0.45
CA SER A 76 -7.52 4.59 1.29
C SER A 76 -7.09 4.05 2.65
N ALA A 77 -7.87 3.18 3.29
CA ALA A 77 -7.49 2.59 4.58
C ALA A 77 -6.27 1.66 4.44
N LEU A 78 -6.24 0.87 3.37
CA LEU A 78 -5.16 -0.07 3.09
C LEU A 78 -3.88 0.67 2.68
N GLU A 79 -4.01 1.69 1.82
CA GLU A 79 -2.91 2.57 1.41
C GLU A 79 -2.24 3.22 2.63
N GLN A 80 -3.04 3.82 3.52
CA GLN A 80 -2.53 4.48 4.72
C GLN A 80 -1.83 3.49 5.66
N SER A 81 -2.37 2.28 5.81
CA SER A 81 -1.74 1.26 6.65
C SER A 81 -0.42 0.75 6.07
N ALA A 82 -0.37 0.53 4.76
CA ALA A 82 0.84 0.11 4.06
C ALA A 82 1.93 1.17 4.16
N ARG A 83 1.59 2.45 3.95
CA ARG A 83 2.52 3.57 4.10
C ARG A 83 3.06 3.70 5.53
N ARG A 84 2.20 3.55 6.54
CA ARG A 84 2.62 3.54 7.95
C ARG A 84 3.59 2.40 8.25
N LEU A 85 3.36 1.22 7.68
CA LEU A 85 4.29 0.09 7.78
C LEU A 85 5.64 0.42 7.13
N CYS A 86 5.67 1.01 5.93
CA CYS A 86 6.91 1.47 5.29
C CYS A 86 7.67 2.49 6.14
N ASP A 87 6.97 3.50 6.68
CA ASP A 87 7.58 4.53 7.54
C ASP A 87 8.17 3.92 8.81
N MET A 88 7.47 2.94 9.41
CA MET A 88 7.95 2.20 10.57
C MET A 88 9.18 1.35 10.24
N ILE A 89 9.15 0.57 9.16
CA ILE A 89 10.28 -0.25 8.72
C ILE A 89 11.51 0.63 8.47
N ARG A 90 11.34 1.75 7.75
CA ARG A 90 12.42 2.72 7.52
C ARG A 90 13.02 3.21 8.83
N ALA A 91 12.19 3.65 9.77
CA ALA A 91 12.65 4.17 11.06
C ALA A 91 13.37 3.11 11.92
N LEU A 92 12.89 1.86 11.93
CA LEU A 92 13.52 0.76 12.67
C LEU A 92 14.86 0.35 12.05
N THR A 93 14.93 0.31 10.71
CA THR A 93 16.16 0.00 9.98
C THR A 93 17.22 1.09 10.16
N GLU A 94 16.86 2.37 10.04
CA GLU A 94 17.77 3.51 10.26
C GLU A 94 18.36 3.52 11.68
N ARG A 95 17.59 3.07 12.67
CA ARG A 95 18.02 2.98 14.08
C ARG A 95 18.74 1.67 14.42
N SER A 96 18.79 0.70 13.51
CA SER A 96 19.24 -0.67 13.79
C SER A 96 18.51 -1.35 14.95
N THR A 97 17.24 -0.99 15.16
CA THR A 97 16.38 -1.50 16.25
C THR A 97 15.21 -2.29 15.66
N TRP A 98 15.49 -3.37 14.94
CA TRP A 98 14.43 -4.17 14.30
C TRP A 98 13.53 -4.86 15.33
N ASP A 99 12.28 -4.39 15.44
CA ASP A 99 11.24 -4.99 16.28
C ASP A 99 10.31 -5.87 15.44
N ARG A 100 10.53 -7.18 15.52
CA ARG A 100 9.78 -8.20 14.78
C ARG A 100 8.30 -8.21 15.16
N THR A 101 7.98 -8.01 16.44
CA THR A 101 6.62 -8.08 16.95
C THR A 101 5.80 -6.89 16.46
N SER A 102 6.34 -5.68 16.55
CA SER A 102 5.68 -4.48 16.03
C SER A 102 5.43 -4.56 14.52
N VAL A 103 6.42 -5.03 13.76
CA VAL A 103 6.29 -5.24 12.31
C VAL A 103 5.21 -6.27 12.00
N TRP A 104 5.22 -7.39 12.70
CA TRP A 104 4.24 -8.47 12.51
C TRP A 104 2.81 -8.03 12.79
N VAL A 105 2.56 -7.26 13.85
CA VAL A 105 1.22 -6.76 14.16
C VAL A 105 0.70 -5.83 13.06
N ASN A 106 1.56 -4.98 12.49
CA ASN A 106 1.18 -4.11 11.38
C ASN A 106 0.91 -4.91 10.09
N ILE A 107 1.63 -6.02 9.87
CA ILE A 107 1.33 -6.96 8.78
C ILE A 107 -0.05 -7.60 8.97
N GLN A 108 -0.41 -8.03 10.19
CA GLN A 108 -1.75 -8.55 10.48
C GLN A 108 -2.85 -7.51 10.23
N ALA A 109 -2.57 -6.23 10.55
CA ALA A 109 -3.50 -5.14 10.29
C ALA A 109 -3.82 -5.01 8.79
N LEU A 110 -2.83 -5.20 7.90
CA LEU A 110 -3.06 -5.16 6.43
C LEU A 110 -4.10 -6.19 6.00
N LYS A 111 -3.98 -7.44 6.48
CA LYS A 111 -4.96 -8.50 6.18
C LYS A 111 -6.37 -8.10 6.63
N ILE A 112 -6.47 -7.61 7.87
CA ILE A 112 -7.75 -7.25 8.47
C ILE A 112 -8.40 -6.08 7.72
N ILE A 113 -7.63 -5.04 7.39
CA ILE A 113 -8.11 -3.91 6.58
C ILE A 113 -8.51 -4.39 5.19
N ARG A 114 -7.75 -5.30 4.58
CA ARG A 114 -8.11 -5.84 3.26
C ARG A 114 -9.43 -6.62 3.29
N GLN A 115 -9.74 -7.33 4.38
CA GLN A 115 -10.96 -8.11 4.55
C GLN A 115 -12.17 -7.28 5.00
N HIS A 116 -11.94 -6.17 5.70
CA HIS A 116 -12.98 -5.38 6.38
C HIS A 116 -12.90 -3.87 6.12
N GLY A 117 -12.19 -3.45 5.06
CA GLY A 117 -11.87 -2.05 4.78
C GLY A 117 -13.08 -1.15 4.61
N ASP A 118 -14.19 -1.72 4.15
CA ASP A 118 -15.47 -1.02 3.95
C ASP A 118 -16.44 -1.19 5.14
N SER A 119 -16.02 -1.86 6.22
CA SER A 119 -16.86 -2.04 7.39
C SER A 119 -16.92 -0.76 8.23
N GLU A 120 -18.11 -0.41 8.71
CA GLU A 120 -18.31 0.69 9.67
C GLU A 120 -17.50 0.48 10.96
N ASN A 121 -17.14 -0.77 11.27
CA ASN A 121 -16.40 -1.17 12.47
C ASN A 121 -14.88 -1.15 12.31
N LEU A 122 -14.35 -0.74 11.16
CA LEU A 122 -12.90 -0.77 10.91
C LEU A 122 -12.11 0.00 11.98
N GLY A 123 -12.63 1.14 12.44
CA GLY A 123 -12.01 1.92 13.52
C GLY A 123 -11.88 1.15 14.83
N GLU A 124 -12.91 0.39 15.21
CA GLU A 124 -12.91 -0.44 16.42
C GLU A 124 -11.94 -1.61 16.30
N ILE A 125 -11.91 -2.25 15.12
CA ILE A 125 -11.01 -3.36 14.82
C ILE A 125 -9.54 -2.90 14.90
N LEU A 126 -9.22 -1.74 14.31
CA LEU A 126 -7.88 -1.16 14.38
C LEU A 126 -7.50 -0.75 15.81
N ALA A 127 -8.44 -0.20 16.59
CA ALA A 127 -8.21 0.11 17.99
C ALA A 127 -7.97 -1.16 18.83
N GLY A 128 -8.65 -2.26 18.52
CA GLY A 128 -8.42 -3.56 19.13
C GLY A 128 -7.01 -4.11 18.86
N LEU A 129 -6.58 -4.07 17.60
CA LEU A 129 -5.22 -4.45 17.18
C LEU A 129 -4.14 -3.65 17.92
N GLN A 130 -4.31 -2.33 18.05
CA GLN A 130 -3.37 -1.49 18.79
C GLN A 130 -3.28 -1.85 20.28
N ARG A 131 -4.40 -2.19 20.91
CA ARG A 131 -4.40 -2.65 22.31
C ARG A 131 -3.69 -3.99 22.47
N LEU A 132 -3.87 -4.91 21.51
CA LEU A 132 -3.16 -6.19 21.49
C LEU A 132 -1.66 -6.01 21.29
N ALA A 133 -1.24 -5.10 20.40
CA ALA A 133 0.16 -4.74 20.20
C ALA A 133 0.82 -4.26 21.49
N LYS A 134 0.20 -3.26 22.15
CA LYS A 134 0.67 -2.71 23.43
C LYS A 134 0.73 -3.74 24.55
N ARG A 135 -0.14 -4.75 24.52
CA ARG A 135 -0.15 -5.84 25.51
C ARG A 135 0.96 -6.86 25.22
N ALA A 136 1.26 -7.12 23.95
CA ALA A 136 2.32 -8.03 23.53
C ALA A 136 3.72 -7.47 23.83
N GLU A 137 3.88 -6.15 23.86
CA GLU A 137 5.12 -5.47 24.28
C GLU A 137 5.47 -5.69 25.77
N GLY A 138 4.55 -6.19 26.59
CA GLY A 138 4.76 -6.40 28.04
C GLY A 138 5.01 -5.09 28.81
N PRO A 139 4.99 -5.08 30.15
CA PRO A 139 5.42 -3.92 30.90
C PRO A 139 6.91 -3.68 30.59
N SER A 140 7.22 -2.57 29.93
CA SER A 140 8.57 -2.03 29.87
C SER A 140 9.07 -1.86 31.31
N THR A 141 9.87 -2.81 31.78
CA THR A 141 10.60 -2.69 33.03
C THR A 141 11.67 -1.62 32.81
N ALA A 142 11.39 -0.43 33.34
CA ALA A 142 12.39 0.59 33.65
C ALA A 142 13.43 0.06 34.63
#